data_AF-A0A7Y4SYB3-F1
#
_entry.id   AF-A0A7Y4SYB3-F1
#
_cell.length_a   1.000
_cell.length_b   1.000
_cell.length_c   1.000
_cell.angle_alpha   90.00
_cell.angle_beta   90.00
_cell.angle_gamma   90.00
#
_symmetry.space_group_name_H-M   'P 1'
#
loop_
_entity.id
_entity.type
_entity.pdbx_description
1 polymer ?
#
loop_
_entity_poly.entity_id
_entity_poly.type
_entity_poly.pdbx_seq_one_letter_code
_entity_poly.pdbx_strand_id
1 'polypeptide(L)'
;EELPSFSPYRGRSPLLHTGDARAEYLRRRAGSEPHSPFGPPPSFGDAHEDDFGSLDGLGEREVLRVDTTQALELPVPLGAGWKLTPFVSGKASAWSEGVDEDDQPTRALAEGGARLGASFWKRVGAKLHQLAPFVEYRAELERRDEDGTPVVFDAHDRMLSGDFLRFGSRARLWTSGESSVLDLDLIGTHASARSDEEPDGWLPLEVFGRLLLDPHGHEVELFHEARYDLETRRTVYSLLSFGTHFGEEWGVQFSHQRGLDSDARAKFEAASVSGLYRWTEKWEFEARQSFSLLEDQGLDNKFVLRRYGHDIVFELQSSVREGEGSSFGISVKPRFGYRPPRVGYVPW
;
A
#
# COMPACT_ATOMS: atom_id res chain seq x y z
N GLU A 1 5.90 -0.37 18.38
CA GLU A 1 6.98 -1.18 18.96
C GLU A 1 6.77 -2.59 18.46
N GLU A 2 7.62 -3.08 17.55
CA GLU A 2 7.43 -4.40 16.94
C GLU A 2 7.68 -5.48 17.99
N LEU A 3 6.63 -6.24 18.30
CA LEU A 3 6.74 -7.40 19.17
C LEU A 3 7.58 -8.49 18.48
N PRO A 4 8.35 -9.29 19.24
CA PRO A 4 9.23 -10.31 18.68
C PRO A 4 8.42 -11.41 17.99
N SER A 5 8.66 -11.63 16.69
CA SER A 5 8.21 -12.82 15.99
C SER A 5 9.18 -13.97 16.24
N PHE A 6 8.67 -15.07 16.79
CA PHE A 6 9.43 -16.30 16.99
C PHE A 6 9.03 -17.29 15.88
N SER A 7 9.92 -17.52 14.92
CA SER A 7 9.76 -18.58 13.91
C SER A 7 10.65 -19.77 14.28
N PRO A 8 10.11 -20.83 14.93
CA PRO A 8 10.86 -22.05 15.15
C PRO A 8 10.98 -22.83 13.85
N TYR A 9 12.10 -22.66 13.12
CA TYR A 9 12.45 -23.56 12.02
C TYR A 9 13.18 -24.79 12.56
N ARG A 10 12.52 -25.96 12.53
CA ARG A 10 13.16 -27.26 12.77
C ARG A 10 12.55 -28.38 11.92
N GLY A 11 13.05 -28.50 10.68
CA GLY A 11 13.21 -29.79 9.98
C GLY A 11 12.07 -30.33 9.10
N ARG A 12 12.45 -30.63 7.84
CA ARG A 12 12.03 -31.77 6.97
C ARG A 12 10.55 -32.03 6.67
N SER A 13 9.61 -31.19 7.07
CA SER A 13 8.27 -31.22 6.48
C SER A 13 8.23 -30.32 5.24
N PRO A 14 7.75 -30.78 4.06
CA PRO A 14 7.47 -29.90 2.93
C PRO A 14 6.23 -29.01 3.20
N LEU A 15 5.51 -29.25 4.31
CA LEU A 15 4.40 -28.43 4.75
C LEU A 15 4.94 -27.21 5.51
N LEU A 16 4.61 -26.02 5.01
CA LEU A 16 4.85 -24.76 5.67
C LEU A 16 3.56 -24.32 6.36
N HIS A 17 3.68 -23.84 7.59
CA HIS A 17 2.60 -23.18 8.31
C HIS A 17 2.98 -21.73 8.53
N THR A 18 2.07 -20.82 8.21
CA THR A 18 2.18 -19.39 8.52
C THR A 18 0.91 -18.96 9.23
N GLY A 19 1.05 -18.05 10.17
CA GLY A 19 -0.11 -17.50 10.86
C GLY A 19 0.21 -16.18 11.51
N ASP A 20 -0.82 -15.35 11.63
CA ASP A 20 -0.78 -14.09 12.36
C ASP A 20 -2.04 -13.94 13.22
N ALA A 21 -1.90 -13.19 14.32
CA ALA A 21 -3.00 -12.85 15.19
C ALA A 21 -2.80 -11.40 15.67
N ARG A 22 -3.85 -10.61 15.61
CA ARG A 22 -3.85 -9.18 15.95
C ARG A 22 -5.03 -8.86 16.84
N ALA A 23 -4.81 -7.96 17.78
CA ALA A 23 -5.86 -7.39 18.61
C ALA A 23 -5.67 -5.87 18.58
N GLU A 24 -6.70 -5.16 18.15
CA GLU A 24 -6.63 -3.74 17.84
C GLU A 24 -7.79 -3.01 18.52
N TYR A 25 -7.48 -1.89 19.17
CA TYR A 25 -8.49 -0.96 19.67
C TYR A 25 -8.61 0.18 18.66
N LEU A 26 -9.73 0.19 17.94
CA LEU A 26 -9.97 1.08 16.81
C LEU A 26 -10.94 2.17 17.25
N ARG A 27 -10.53 3.42 17.07
CA ARG A 27 -11.38 4.58 17.34
C ARG A 27 -11.69 5.30 16.05
N ARG A 28 -12.97 5.35 15.71
CA ARG A 28 -13.52 6.20 14.67
C ARG A 28 -14.01 7.48 15.31
N ARG A 29 -13.47 8.60 14.87
CA ARG A 29 -14.00 9.92 15.21
C ARG A 29 -14.91 10.37 14.09
N ALA A 30 -16.10 10.86 14.44
CA ALA A 30 -16.94 11.62 13.53
C ALA A 30 -16.22 12.95 13.24
N GLY A 31 -15.42 12.97 12.19
CA GLY A 31 -15.00 14.21 11.57
C GLY A 31 -16.06 14.66 10.57
N SER A 32 -16.18 15.96 10.33
CA SER A 32 -16.60 16.45 9.01
C SER A 32 -15.55 15.96 8.01
N GLU A 33 -15.84 14.77 7.45
CA GLU A 33 -15.08 13.91 6.53
C GLU A 33 -13.66 13.47 6.96
N PRO A 34 -13.45 12.15 7.07
CA PRO A 34 -12.76 11.47 5.98
C PRO A 34 -13.49 10.20 5.55
N HIS A 35 -14.07 10.21 4.35
CA HIS A 35 -14.53 8.99 3.70
C HIS A 35 -13.30 8.14 3.34
N SER A 36 -13.38 6.83 3.61
CA SER A 36 -12.42 5.87 3.05
C SER A 36 -12.42 6.00 1.52
N PRO A 37 -11.30 6.33 0.88
CA PRO A 37 -11.23 6.55 -0.57
C PRO A 37 -11.40 5.27 -1.39
N PHE A 38 -11.59 4.11 -0.75
CA PHE A 38 -11.66 2.80 -1.39
C PHE A 38 -12.99 2.08 -1.11
N GLY A 39 -14.07 2.80 -0.79
CA GLY A 39 -15.41 2.21 -0.65
C GLY A 39 -16.41 2.65 -1.70
N PRO A 40 -17.44 1.82 -1.98
CA PRO A 40 -18.60 2.30 -2.71
C PRO A 40 -19.24 3.47 -1.92
N PRO A 41 -19.64 4.56 -2.59
CA PRO A 41 -20.41 5.62 -1.99
C PRO A 41 -21.73 5.03 -1.52
N PRO A 42 -22.25 5.45 -0.36
CA PRO A 42 -23.56 5.03 0.02
C PRO A 42 -24.58 5.57 -0.99
N SER A 43 -25.46 4.69 -1.48
CA SER A 43 -26.60 5.11 -2.28
C SER A 43 -27.61 5.82 -1.38
N PHE A 44 -27.66 7.15 -1.43
CA PHE A 44 -28.74 7.89 -0.78
C PHE A 44 -29.40 8.87 -1.76
N GLY A 45 -30.65 8.57 -2.08
CA GLY A 45 -31.60 9.57 -2.56
C GLY A 45 -32.01 10.47 -1.40
N ASP A 46 -32.02 11.77 -1.68
CA ASP A 46 -32.70 12.84 -0.94
C ASP A 46 -32.25 13.13 0.51
N ALA A 47 -31.00 13.58 0.72
CA ALA A 47 -30.59 14.21 1.98
C ALA A 47 -30.01 15.63 1.78
N HIS A 48 -30.47 16.58 2.61
CA HIS A 48 -30.18 18.02 2.57
C HIS A 48 -28.85 18.37 3.28
N GLU A 49 -28.26 19.52 2.92
CA GLU A 49 -26.92 20.01 3.30
C GLU A 49 -26.63 20.22 4.81
N ASP A 50 -27.57 19.97 5.72
CA ASP A 50 -27.37 20.14 7.18
C ASP A 50 -27.10 18.82 7.93
N ASP A 51 -27.05 17.67 7.25
CA ASP A 51 -26.93 16.33 7.86
C ASP A 51 -25.53 15.66 7.72
N PHE A 52 -24.50 16.41 7.31
CA PHE A 52 -23.17 15.88 6.98
C PHE A 52 -22.37 15.23 8.14
N GLY A 53 -22.91 15.20 9.36
CA GLY A 53 -22.39 14.39 10.47
C GLY A 53 -22.79 12.92 10.44
N SER A 54 -23.61 12.49 9.46
CA SER A 54 -24.33 11.20 9.52
C SER A 54 -24.29 10.37 8.23
N LEU A 55 -23.25 10.47 7.40
CA LEU A 55 -23.24 9.80 6.08
C LEU A 55 -23.28 8.26 6.09
N ASP A 56 -23.14 7.61 7.25
CA ASP A 56 -23.56 6.22 7.49
C ASP A 56 -24.38 6.00 8.78
N GLY A 57 -24.72 7.08 9.50
CA GLY A 57 -25.40 7.02 10.81
C GLY A 57 -24.58 6.42 11.96
N LEU A 58 -23.30 6.07 11.77
CA LEU A 58 -22.52 5.31 12.76
C LEU A 58 -21.83 6.19 13.83
N GLY A 59 -21.73 7.50 13.64
CA GLY A 59 -21.17 8.42 14.64
C GLY A 59 -19.72 8.10 15.09
N GLU A 60 -19.39 8.44 16.34
CA GLU A 60 -18.15 7.99 16.98
C GLU A 60 -18.28 6.51 17.38
N ARG A 61 -17.25 5.72 17.09
CA ARG A 61 -17.20 4.29 17.44
C ARG A 61 -15.87 3.94 18.07
N GLU A 62 -15.91 3.09 19.08
CA GLU A 62 -14.72 2.53 19.73
C GLU A 62 -14.87 1.00 19.75
N VAL A 63 -14.15 0.32 18.86
CA VAL A 63 -14.31 -1.12 18.63
C VAL A 63 -13.02 -1.84 18.93
N LEU A 64 -13.10 -2.92 19.71
CA LEU A 64 -12.04 -3.91 19.82
C LEU A 64 -12.21 -4.93 18.69
N ARG A 65 -11.20 -5.08 17.85
CA ARG A 65 -11.15 -6.10 16.80
C ARG A 65 -10.06 -7.12 17.11
N VAL A 66 -10.38 -8.39 16.92
CA VAL A 66 -9.40 -9.49 16.95
C VAL A 66 -9.43 -10.20 15.61
N ASP A 67 -8.27 -10.32 14.99
CA ASP A 67 -8.10 -10.99 13.70
C ASP A 67 -7.08 -12.12 13.83
N THR A 68 -7.29 -13.22 13.12
CA THR A 68 -6.25 -14.22 12.88
C THR A 68 -6.32 -14.77 11.48
N THR A 69 -5.15 -14.96 10.87
CA THR A 69 -4.99 -15.70 9.62
C THR A 69 -4.11 -16.90 9.89
N GLN A 70 -4.45 -18.04 9.31
CA GLN A 70 -3.67 -19.27 9.35
C GLN A 70 -3.58 -19.82 7.92
N ALA A 71 -2.41 -20.28 7.50
CA ALA A 71 -2.23 -20.89 6.20
C ALA A 71 -1.29 -22.09 6.27
N LEU A 72 -1.61 -23.11 5.48
CA LEU A 72 -0.79 -24.28 5.25
C LEU A 72 -0.44 -24.34 3.77
N GLU A 73 0.84 -24.36 3.46
CA GLU A 73 1.34 -24.40 2.08
C GLU A 73 2.21 -25.64 1.86
N LEU A 74 2.13 -26.23 0.68
CA LEU A 74 2.94 -27.39 0.30
C LEU A 74 3.75 -27.10 -0.97
N PRO A 75 4.94 -26.49 -0.89
CA PRO A 75 5.72 -26.18 -2.09
C PRO A 75 6.30 -27.46 -2.73
N VAL A 76 5.84 -27.78 -3.94
CA VAL A 76 6.29 -28.90 -4.77
C VAL A 76 7.12 -28.37 -5.95
N PRO A 77 8.44 -28.66 -6.01
CA PRO A 77 9.25 -28.31 -7.15
C PRO A 77 8.85 -29.18 -8.37
N LEU A 78 8.57 -28.55 -9.50
CA LEU A 78 8.22 -29.23 -10.75
C LEU A 78 9.43 -29.42 -11.70
N GLY A 79 10.58 -28.82 -11.36
CA GLY A 79 11.75 -28.76 -12.22
C GLY A 79 11.77 -27.52 -13.12
N ALA A 80 12.90 -27.28 -13.81
CA ALA A 80 13.08 -26.15 -14.73
C ALA A 80 12.74 -24.75 -14.14
N GLY A 81 12.89 -24.58 -12.82
CA GLY A 81 12.58 -23.33 -12.13
C GLY A 81 11.10 -23.14 -11.74
N TRP A 82 10.23 -24.10 -12.08
CA TRP A 82 8.81 -24.09 -11.71
C TRP A 82 8.56 -24.69 -10.34
N LYS A 83 7.58 -24.12 -9.63
CA LYS A 83 7.12 -24.54 -8.31
C LYS A 83 5.59 -24.45 -8.26
N LEU A 84 4.94 -25.55 -7.90
CA LEU A 84 3.51 -25.59 -7.57
C LEU A 84 3.37 -25.54 -6.06
N THR A 85 2.52 -24.67 -5.54
CA THR A 85 2.28 -24.51 -4.10
C THR A 85 0.79 -24.58 -3.85
N PRO A 86 0.22 -25.77 -3.62
CA PRO A 86 -1.12 -25.91 -3.07
C PRO A 86 -1.16 -25.30 -1.67
N PHE A 87 -2.28 -24.70 -1.31
CA PHE A 87 -2.48 -24.10 -0.01
C PHE A 87 -3.92 -24.25 0.46
N VAL A 88 -4.08 -24.16 1.78
CA VAL A 88 -5.36 -23.93 2.45
C VAL A 88 -5.13 -22.84 3.49
N SER A 89 -6.03 -21.86 3.56
CA SER A 89 -5.97 -20.77 4.52
C SER A 89 -7.30 -20.60 5.22
N GLY A 90 -7.24 -20.07 6.44
CA GLY A 90 -8.40 -19.67 7.22
C GLY A 90 -8.15 -18.30 7.80
N LYS A 91 -9.14 -17.41 7.72
CA LYS A 91 -9.15 -16.14 8.42
C LYS A 91 -10.38 -16.08 9.32
N ALA A 92 -10.19 -15.60 10.55
CA ALA A 92 -11.27 -15.35 11.48
C ALA A 92 -11.10 -13.96 12.09
N SER A 93 -12.20 -13.23 12.20
CA SER A 93 -12.26 -11.87 12.74
C SER A 93 -13.46 -11.75 13.68
N ALA A 94 -13.28 -11.06 14.80
CA ALA A 94 -14.33 -10.79 15.77
C ALA A 94 -14.27 -9.32 16.19
N TRP A 95 -15.43 -8.69 16.28
CA TRP A 95 -15.58 -7.29 16.67
C TRP A 95 -16.38 -7.21 17.97
N SER A 96 -16.02 -6.29 18.85
CA SER A 96 -16.78 -6.06 20.08
C SER A 96 -18.12 -5.41 19.85
N GLU A 97 -18.28 -4.69 18.73
CA GLU A 97 -19.48 -3.94 18.35
C GLU A 97 -19.63 -3.92 16.82
N GLY A 98 -20.88 -3.98 16.35
CA GLY A 98 -21.26 -3.88 14.94
C GLY A 98 -21.76 -2.50 14.52
N VAL A 99 -22.35 -2.44 13.33
CA VAL A 99 -23.13 -1.29 12.83
C VAL A 99 -24.24 -0.96 13.83
N ASP A 100 -24.97 -1.98 14.25
CA ASP A 100 -25.83 -1.94 15.43
C ASP A 100 -24.98 -2.18 16.68
N GLU A 101 -25.07 -1.28 17.67
CA GLU A 101 -24.19 -1.29 18.86
C GLU A 101 -24.39 -2.52 19.75
N ASP A 102 -25.55 -3.19 19.65
CA ASP A 102 -25.87 -4.41 20.39
C ASP A 102 -25.29 -5.68 19.73
N ASP A 103 -24.85 -5.60 18.48
CA ASP A 103 -24.30 -6.72 17.71
C ASP A 103 -22.81 -6.93 18.03
N GLN A 104 -22.35 -8.19 18.02
CA GLN A 104 -20.94 -8.57 18.17
C GLN A 104 -20.48 -9.41 16.97
N PRO A 105 -20.27 -8.78 15.80
CA PRO A 105 -20.04 -9.51 14.57
C PRO A 105 -18.85 -10.47 14.68
N THR A 106 -18.99 -11.63 14.07
CA THR A 106 -17.87 -12.54 13.83
C THR A 106 -17.88 -13.02 12.39
N ARG A 107 -16.69 -13.21 11.84
CA ARG A 107 -16.51 -13.69 10.47
C ARG A 107 -15.44 -14.75 10.42
N ALA A 108 -15.71 -15.83 9.71
CA ALA A 108 -14.76 -16.89 9.42
C ALA A 108 -14.80 -17.24 7.92
N LEU A 109 -13.64 -17.31 7.29
CA LEU A 109 -13.48 -17.74 5.91
C LEU A 109 -12.43 -18.84 5.84
N ALA A 110 -12.75 -19.91 5.14
CA ALA A 110 -11.80 -20.91 4.70
C ALA A 110 -11.61 -20.81 3.19
N GLU A 111 -10.36 -20.80 2.74
CA GLU A 111 -9.98 -20.71 1.33
C GLU A 111 -9.02 -21.85 0.99
N GLY A 112 -9.03 -22.29 -0.26
CA GLY A 112 -8.12 -23.31 -0.77
C GLY A 112 -7.71 -22.99 -2.19
N GLY A 113 -6.49 -23.39 -2.57
CA GLY A 113 -6.00 -23.06 -3.89
C GLY A 113 -4.64 -23.64 -4.23
N ALA A 114 -4.11 -23.17 -5.36
CA ALA A 114 -2.76 -23.49 -5.77
C ALA A 114 -2.13 -22.34 -6.55
N ARG A 115 -0.85 -22.08 -6.26
CA ARG A 115 0.00 -21.14 -6.98
C ARG A 115 1.04 -21.88 -7.80
N LEU A 116 1.05 -21.69 -9.11
CA LEU A 116 2.13 -22.09 -10.01
C LEU A 116 3.00 -20.87 -10.29
N GLY A 117 4.29 -20.94 -9.96
CA GLY A 117 5.23 -19.85 -10.22
C GLY A 117 6.56 -20.35 -10.75
N ALA A 118 7.27 -19.48 -11.45
CA ALA A 118 8.65 -19.72 -11.87
C ALA A 118 9.55 -18.55 -11.50
N SER A 119 10.86 -18.81 -11.44
CA SER A 119 11.87 -17.76 -11.39
C SER A 119 12.93 -18.02 -12.46
N PHE A 120 12.90 -17.22 -13.50
CA PHE A 120 13.88 -17.22 -14.56
C PHE A 120 14.91 -16.13 -14.29
N TRP A 121 16.18 -16.46 -14.52
CA TRP A 121 17.24 -15.48 -14.46
C TRP A 121 18.21 -15.70 -15.61
N LYS A 122 18.76 -14.60 -16.12
CA LYS A 122 19.76 -14.64 -17.18
C LYS A 122 20.84 -13.62 -16.87
N ARG A 123 22.09 -14.08 -16.93
CA ARG A 123 23.24 -13.19 -16.85
C ARG A 123 23.60 -12.67 -18.24
N VAL A 124 23.73 -11.36 -18.38
CA VAL A 124 24.24 -10.69 -19.60
C VAL A 124 25.40 -9.81 -19.17
N GLY A 125 26.64 -10.22 -19.52
CA GLY A 125 27.84 -9.62 -18.95
C GLY A 125 27.90 -9.80 -17.42
N ALA A 126 28.05 -8.71 -16.67
CA ALA A 126 28.03 -8.71 -15.21
C ALA A 126 26.61 -8.59 -14.60
N LYS A 127 25.58 -8.38 -15.42
CA LYS A 127 24.23 -8.02 -14.98
C LYS A 127 23.31 -9.24 -14.90
N LEU A 128 22.48 -9.29 -13.85
CA LEU A 128 21.54 -10.39 -13.61
C LEU A 128 20.10 -9.92 -13.85
N HIS A 129 19.51 -10.34 -14.96
CA HIS A 129 18.11 -10.11 -15.27
C HIS A 129 17.25 -11.20 -14.62
N GLN A 130 16.09 -10.83 -14.09
CA GLN A 130 15.16 -11.74 -13.45
C GLN A 130 13.74 -11.53 -13.99
N LEU A 131 13.00 -12.63 -14.13
CA LEU A 131 11.58 -12.66 -14.47
C LEU A 131 10.92 -13.74 -13.64
N ALA A 132 9.88 -13.37 -12.89
CA ALA A 132 9.15 -14.28 -12.01
C ALA A 132 7.65 -14.22 -12.34
N PRO A 133 7.18 -15.03 -13.30
CA PRO A 133 5.76 -15.13 -13.60
C PRO A 133 5.07 -16.08 -12.61
N PHE A 134 3.78 -15.84 -12.39
CA PHE A 134 2.94 -16.73 -11.60
C PHE A 134 1.49 -16.74 -12.10
N VAL A 135 0.80 -17.82 -11.77
CA VAL A 135 -0.65 -17.98 -11.85
C VAL A 135 -1.11 -18.64 -10.56
N GLU A 136 -2.19 -18.15 -10.00
CA GLU A 136 -2.80 -18.63 -8.77
C GLU A 136 -4.30 -18.75 -8.98
N TYR A 137 -4.85 -19.87 -8.55
CA TYR A 137 -6.28 -20.02 -8.36
C TYR A 137 -6.54 -20.20 -6.87
N ARG A 138 -7.50 -19.45 -6.35
CA ARG A 138 -7.99 -19.48 -4.99
C ARG A 138 -9.50 -19.61 -5.03
N ALA A 139 -10.06 -20.53 -4.27
CA ALA A 139 -11.49 -20.73 -4.15
C ALA A 139 -11.92 -20.51 -2.69
N GLU A 140 -13.11 -19.96 -2.53
CA GLU A 140 -13.78 -19.93 -1.24
C GLU A 140 -14.35 -21.32 -0.93
N LEU A 141 -13.97 -21.87 0.22
CA LEU A 141 -14.43 -23.20 0.65
C LEU A 141 -15.64 -23.10 1.57
N GLU A 142 -15.62 -22.14 2.48
CA GLU A 142 -16.68 -21.88 3.47
C GLU A 142 -16.55 -20.43 3.95
N ARG A 143 -17.68 -19.73 4.06
CA ARG A 143 -17.80 -18.44 4.75
C ARG A 143 -18.90 -18.52 5.79
N ARG A 144 -18.64 -17.94 6.97
CA ARG A 144 -19.62 -17.76 8.03
C ARG A 144 -19.51 -16.36 8.57
N ASP A 145 -20.63 -15.64 8.49
CA ASP A 145 -20.81 -14.35 9.13
C ASP A 145 -21.94 -14.51 10.15
N GLU A 146 -21.67 -14.15 11.39
CA GLU A 146 -22.62 -14.25 12.49
C GLU A 146 -22.73 -12.89 13.21
N ASP A 147 -23.89 -12.67 13.81
CA ASP A 147 -24.16 -11.55 14.74
C ASP A 147 -23.92 -10.16 14.15
N GLY A 148 -24.39 -9.95 12.91
CA GLY A 148 -24.50 -8.60 12.32
C GLY A 148 -23.39 -8.18 11.37
N THR A 149 -23.36 -6.88 11.07
CA THR A 149 -22.38 -6.27 10.15
C THR A 149 -21.32 -5.51 10.95
N PRO A 150 -20.02 -5.74 10.74
CA PRO A 150 -18.96 -5.02 11.44
C PRO A 150 -18.87 -3.56 10.98
N VAL A 151 -18.46 -2.69 11.90
CA VAL A 151 -18.06 -1.32 11.57
C VAL A 151 -16.81 -1.36 10.69
N VAL A 152 -16.84 -0.62 9.57
CA VAL A 152 -15.71 -0.57 8.64
C VAL A 152 -14.71 0.51 9.08
N PHE A 153 -13.50 0.09 9.41
CA PHE A 153 -12.34 0.95 9.65
C PHE A 153 -11.32 0.85 8.51
N ASP A 154 -11.09 -0.38 8.01
CA ASP A 154 -10.08 -0.65 6.98
C ASP A 154 -10.49 -1.78 6.03
N ALA A 155 -9.55 -2.21 5.19
CA ALA A 155 -9.78 -3.29 4.22
C ALA A 155 -10.00 -4.68 4.88
N HIS A 156 -9.58 -4.89 6.14
CA HIS A 156 -9.80 -6.18 6.82
C HIS A 156 -11.27 -6.39 7.18
N ASP A 157 -12.02 -5.29 7.37
CA ASP A 157 -13.47 -5.31 7.63
C ASP A 157 -14.29 -5.56 6.35
N ARG A 158 -13.67 -5.39 5.17
CA ARG A 158 -14.25 -5.70 3.86
C ARG A 158 -13.56 -6.91 3.26
N MET A 159 -13.95 -8.07 3.75
CA MET A 159 -13.38 -9.32 3.32
C MET A 159 -13.85 -9.66 1.90
N LEU A 160 -12.93 -9.62 0.94
CA LEU A 160 -13.21 -10.09 -0.41
C LEU A 160 -13.41 -11.60 -0.41
N SER A 161 -14.56 -12.02 -0.90
CA SER A 161 -15.06 -13.40 -0.97
C SER A 161 -15.24 -13.86 -2.41
N GLY A 162 -15.28 -15.17 -2.59
CA GLY A 162 -15.44 -15.85 -3.88
C GLY A 162 -14.16 -16.47 -4.41
N ASP A 163 -14.20 -16.80 -5.70
CA ASP A 163 -13.13 -17.45 -6.43
C ASP A 163 -12.28 -16.43 -7.18
N PHE A 164 -10.96 -16.58 -7.10
CA PHE A 164 -10.00 -15.65 -7.68
C PHE A 164 -8.99 -16.38 -8.55
N LEU A 165 -8.89 -15.98 -9.81
CA LEU A 165 -7.78 -16.30 -10.70
C LEU A 165 -6.86 -15.10 -10.77
N ARG A 166 -5.68 -15.22 -10.17
CA ARG A 166 -4.65 -14.18 -10.17
C ARG A 166 -3.49 -14.61 -11.05
N PHE A 167 -2.97 -13.72 -11.86
CA PHE A 167 -1.75 -13.97 -12.63
C PHE A 167 -0.92 -12.70 -12.69
N GLY A 168 0.38 -12.87 -12.87
CA GLY A 168 1.25 -11.73 -12.93
C GLY A 168 2.68 -12.09 -13.20
N SER A 169 3.50 -11.06 -13.26
CA SER A 169 4.94 -11.23 -13.38
C SER A 169 5.68 -10.05 -12.78
N ARG A 170 6.75 -10.36 -12.07
CA ARG A 170 7.75 -9.38 -11.68
C ARG A 170 8.99 -9.52 -12.55
N ALA A 171 9.48 -8.41 -13.08
CA ALA A 171 10.72 -8.36 -13.85
C ALA A 171 11.69 -7.36 -13.23
N ARG A 172 12.97 -7.72 -13.21
CA ARG A 172 14.08 -6.84 -12.85
C ARG A 172 15.14 -6.91 -13.93
N LEU A 173 15.28 -5.83 -14.70
CA LEU A 173 16.09 -5.76 -15.91
C LEU A 173 17.12 -4.65 -15.76
N TRP A 174 18.39 -5.02 -15.66
CA TRP A 174 19.47 -4.03 -15.68
C TRP A 174 19.68 -3.51 -17.11
N THR A 175 19.87 -2.20 -17.28
CA THR A 175 20.06 -1.61 -18.62
C THR A 175 21.55 -1.40 -18.91
N SER A 176 21.95 -0.49 -19.78
CA SER A 176 23.36 -0.31 -20.20
C SER A 176 24.24 0.38 -19.14
N GLY A 177 23.70 1.29 -18.33
CA GLY A 177 24.44 2.00 -17.26
C GLY A 177 24.78 1.12 -16.05
N GLU A 178 25.77 1.48 -15.24
CA GLU A 178 26.28 0.65 -14.14
C GLU A 178 25.20 0.36 -13.08
N SER A 179 24.40 1.36 -12.72
CA SER A 179 23.31 1.28 -11.74
C SER A 179 21.91 1.26 -12.36
N SER A 180 21.79 1.47 -13.67
CA SER A 180 20.50 1.59 -14.35
C SER A 180 19.69 0.30 -14.33
N VAL A 181 18.45 0.37 -13.85
CA VAL A 181 17.56 -0.79 -13.67
C VAL A 181 16.10 -0.44 -13.95
N LEU A 182 15.39 -1.37 -14.58
CA LEU A 182 13.95 -1.37 -14.77
C LEU A 182 13.35 -2.49 -13.92
N ASP A 183 12.56 -2.12 -12.91
CA ASP A 183 11.74 -3.01 -12.11
C ASP A 183 10.27 -2.86 -12.54
N LEU A 184 9.61 -3.97 -12.87
CA LEU A 184 8.21 -4.00 -13.27
C LEU A 184 7.47 -5.06 -12.46
N ASP A 185 6.26 -4.74 -12.02
CA ASP A 185 5.30 -5.71 -11.49
C ASP A 185 3.95 -5.49 -12.18
N LEU A 186 3.33 -6.58 -12.59
CA LEU A 186 2.03 -6.58 -13.26
C LEU A 186 1.20 -7.70 -12.68
N ILE A 187 0.03 -7.37 -12.14
CA ILE A 187 -0.86 -8.34 -11.52
C ILE A 187 -2.29 -8.10 -12.03
N GLY A 188 -2.87 -9.11 -12.67
CA GLY A 188 -4.28 -9.17 -13.01
C GLY A 188 -5.00 -10.18 -12.12
N THR A 189 -6.24 -9.84 -11.75
CA THR A 189 -7.11 -10.72 -10.95
C THR A 189 -8.50 -10.72 -11.56
N HIS A 190 -9.00 -11.91 -11.87
CA HIS A 190 -10.40 -12.14 -12.21
C HIS A 190 -11.10 -12.76 -11.00
N ALA A 191 -12.21 -12.18 -10.59
CA ALA A 191 -13.04 -12.67 -9.49
C ALA A 191 -14.34 -13.26 -10.04
N SER A 192 -14.78 -14.37 -9.46
CA SER A 192 -16.00 -15.08 -9.82
C SER A 192 -16.67 -15.64 -8.59
N ALA A 193 -17.97 -15.92 -8.64
CA ALA A 193 -18.74 -16.43 -7.50
C ALA A 193 -18.56 -15.57 -6.24
N ARG A 194 -18.51 -14.24 -6.41
CA ARG A 194 -18.36 -13.30 -5.30
C ARG A 194 -19.62 -13.30 -4.43
N SER A 195 -19.45 -13.17 -3.12
CA SER A 195 -20.61 -13.06 -2.23
C SER A 195 -21.20 -11.65 -2.27
N ASP A 196 -22.31 -11.46 -1.55
CA ASP A 196 -22.92 -10.14 -1.32
C ASP A 196 -23.40 -9.45 -2.61
N GLU A 197 -23.82 -10.26 -3.60
CA GLU A 197 -24.33 -9.83 -4.92
C GLU A 197 -23.36 -8.98 -5.74
N GLU A 198 -22.07 -8.99 -5.37
CA GLU A 198 -21.03 -8.33 -6.12
C GLU A 198 -20.85 -8.98 -7.50
N PRO A 199 -20.73 -8.19 -8.58
CA PRO A 199 -20.58 -8.74 -9.92
C PRO A 199 -19.24 -9.47 -10.07
N ASP A 200 -19.29 -10.59 -10.77
CA ASP A 200 -18.12 -11.26 -11.34
C ASP A 200 -17.43 -10.34 -12.35
N GLY A 201 -16.10 -10.39 -12.39
CA GLY A 201 -15.36 -9.50 -13.29
C GLY A 201 -13.88 -9.37 -12.98
N TRP A 202 -13.26 -8.44 -13.70
CA TRP A 202 -11.86 -8.09 -13.50
C TRP A 202 -11.72 -7.09 -12.37
N LEU A 203 -10.90 -7.42 -11.38
CA LEU A 203 -10.41 -6.41 -10.45
C LEU A 203 -9.41 -5.49 -11.18
N PRO A 204 -9.20 -4.26 -10.69
CA PRO A 204 -8.26 -3.33 -11.31
C PRO A 204 -6.87 -3.96 -11.51
N LEU A 205 -6.35 -3.86 -12.74
CA LEU A 205 -5.01 -4.28 -13.09
C LEU A 205 -3.99 -3.48 -12.27
N GLU A 206 -3.18 -4.19 -11.50
CA GLU A 206 -2.12 -3.59 -10.70
C GLU A 206 -0.85 -3.47 -11.52
N VAL A 207 -0.35 -2.24 -11.62
CA VAL A 207 0.87 -1.92 -12.35
C VAL A 207 1.82 -1.23 -11.41
N PHE A 208 3.03 -1.74 -11.33
CA PHE A 208 4.17 -1.09 -10.72
C PHE A 208 5.30 -1.01 -11.74
N GLY A 209 5.92 0.15 -11.83
CA GLY A 209 7.07 0.37 -12.67
C GLY A 209 8.04 1.33 -12.01
N ARG A 210 9.32 0.94 -11.99
CA ARG A 210 10.41 1.76 -11.51
C ARG A 210 11.54 1.70 -12.52
N LEU A 211 11.99 2.86 -12.95
CA LEU A 211 13.09 3.02 -13.89
C LEU A 211 14.13 3.94 -13.26
N LEU A 212 15.25 3.36 -12.86
CA LEU A 212 16.45 4.08 -12.47
C LEU A 212 17.39 4.14 -13.68
N LEU A 213 17.79 5.35 -14.05
CA LEU A 213 18.76 5.62 -15.10
C LEU A 213 19.92 6.38 -14.50
N ASP A 214 21.13 6.01 -14.90
CA ASP A 214 22.36 6.74 -14.58
C ASP A 214 23.09 7.16 -15.87
N PRO A 215 22.58 8.17 -16.60
CA PRO A 215 23.32 8.80 -17.67
C PRO A 215 24.48 9.64 -17.08
N HIS A 216 25.71 9.19 -17.30
CA HIS A 216 26.92 9.96 -17.00
C HIS A 216 27.12 10.31 -15.51
N GLY A 217 26.71 9.47 -14.58
CA GLY A 217 26.87 9.70 -13.14
C GLY A 217 25.74 10.55 -12.52
N HIS A 218 24.64 10.75 -13.26
CA HIS A 218 23.46 11.48 -12.80
C HIS A 218 22.29 10.52 -12.65
N GLU A 219 21.91 10.22 -11.41
CA GLU A 219 20.79 9.33 -11.13
C GLU A 219 19.45 10.05 -11.39
N VAL A 220 18.63 9.44 -12.23
CA VAL A 220 17.27 9.84 -12.55
C VAL A 220 16.36 8.65 -12.31
N GLU A 221 15.30 8.87 -11.55
CA GLU A 221 14.35 7.83 -11.20
C GLU A 221 12.94 8.22 -11.60
N LEU A 222 12.27 7.30 -12.31
CA LEU A 222 10.85 7.35 -12.59
C LEU A 222 10.17 6.22 -11.84
N PHE A 223 9.06 6.51 -11.18
CA PHE A 223 8.22 5.54 -10.50
C PHE A 223 6.78 5.74 -10.91
N HIS A 224 6.11 4.64 -11.17
CA HIS A 224 4.71 4.60 -11.53
C HIS A 224 4.04 3.46 -10.80
N GLU A 225 3.06 3.77 -9.98
CA GLU A 225 2.14 2.81 -9.42
C GLU A 225 0.73 3.16 -9.86
N ALA A 226 -0.02 2.20 -10.37
CA ALA A 226 -1.39 2.45 -10.80
C ALA A 226 -2.29 1.24 -10.64
N ARG A 227 -3.60 1.53 -10.63
CA ARG A 227 -4.69 0.56 -10.69
C ARG A 227 -5.61 0.96 -11.84
N TYR A 228 -5.70 0.10 -12.86
CA TYR A 228 -6.52 0.34 -14.04
C TYR A 228 -7.71 -0.60 -14.06
N ASP A 229 -8.92 -0.04 -14.00
CA ASP A 229 -10.14 -0.80 -14.19
C ASP A 229 -10.25 -1.19 -15.67
N LEU A 230 -10.23 -2.51 -15.92
CA LEU A 230 -10.23 -3.07 -17.27
C LEU A 230 -11.61 -3.01 -17.93
N GLU A 231 -12.68 -2.93 -17.14
CA GLU A 231 -14.06 -2.93 -17.62
C GLU A 231 -14.50 -1.51 -17.97
N THR A 232 -14.28 -0.56 -17.07
CA THR A 232 -14.62 0.85 -17.29
C THR A 232 -13.55 1.59 -18.10
N ARG A 233 -12.36 1.00 -18.27
CA ARG A 233 -11.17 1.58 -18.93
C ARG A 233 -10.72 2.88 -18.26
N ARG A 234 -10.88 2.96 -16.94
CA ARG A 234 -10.53 4.13 -16.13
C ARG A 234 -9.32 3.84 -15.25
N THR A 235 -8.60 4.90 -14.91
CA THR A 235 -7.52 4.85 -13.91
C THR A 235 -8.15 5.09 -12.54
N VAL A 236 -8.30 4.03 -11.73
CA VAL A 236 -8.87 4.12 -10.37
C VAL A 236 -7.89 4.85 -9.45
N TYR A 237 -6.61 4.50 -9.56
CA TYR A 237 -5.53 5.11 -8.81
C TYR A 237 -4.30 5.23 -9.68
N SER A 238 -3.55 6.32 -9.52
CA SER A 238 -2.20 6.46 -10.07
C SER A 238 -1.34 7.34 -9.18
N LEU A 239 -0.09 6.93 -9.01
CA LEU A 239 1.01 7.68 -8.44
C LEU A 239 2.17 7.64 -9.42
N LEU A 240 2.51 8.81 -9.97
CA LEU A 240 3.68 9.02 -10.79
C LEU A 240 4.66 9.88 -10.01
N SER A 241 5.91 9.44 -9.91
CA SER A 241 6.97 10.22 -9.28
C SER A 241 8.21 10.25 -10.15
N PHE A 242 8.83 11.42 -10.24
CA PHE A 242 10.09 11.65 -10.92
C PHE A 242 11.06 12.29 -9.94
N GLY A 243 12.23 11.68 -9.76
CA GLY A 243 13.29 12.14 -8.86
C GLY A 243 14.63 12.23 -9.57
N THR A 244 15.46 13.18 -9.16
CA THR A 244 16.83 13.30 -9.66
C THR A 244 17.73 13.98 -8.63
N HIS A 245 19.03 13.73 -8.73
CA HIS A 245 20.07 14.39 -7.96
C HIS A 245 21.03 15.17 -8.86
N PHE A 246 21.40 16.37 -8.41
CA PHE A 246 22.45 17.17 -9.02
C PHE A 246 23.64 17.26 -8.05
N GLY A 247 24.60 16.36 -8.24
CA GLY A 247 25.73 16.19 -7.32
C GLY A 247 25.28 15.64 -5.95
N GLU A 248 26.09 15.88 -4.92
CA GLU A 248 25.77 15.51 -3.54
C GLU A 248 24.87 16.54 -2.82
N GLU A 249 24.65 17.69 -3.46
CA GLU A 249 24.07 18.86 -2.81
C GLU A 249 22.56 18.99 -3.03
N TRP A 250 22.07 18.64 -4.22
CA TRP A 250 20.68 18.88 -4.59
C TRP A 250 19.95 17.58 -4.92
N GLY A 251 18.76 17.45 -4.35
CA GLY A 251 17.78 16.43 -4.73
C GLY A 251 16.44 17.10 -5.02
N VAL A 252 15.78 16.70 -6.10
CA VAL A 252 14.45 17.22 -6.45
C VAL A 252 13.55 16.05 -6.81
N GLN A 253 12.30 16.12 -6.35
CA GLN A 253 11.28 15.13 -6.66
C GLN A 253 9.96 15.83 -6.97
N PHE A 254 9.31 15.37 -8.03
CA PHE A 254 7.97 15.76 -8.43
C PHE A 254 7.08 14.53 -8.38
N SER A 255 5.88 14.65 -7.85
CA SER A 255 4.92 13.57 -7.87
C SER A 255 3.53 14.07 -8.24
N HIS A 256 2.79 13.25 -8.96
CA HIS A 256 1.37 13.41 -9.22
C HIS A 256 0.65 12.17 -8.71
N GLN A 257 -0.42 12.38 -7.96
CA GLN A 257 -1.24 11.32 -7.43
C GLN A 257 -2.71 11.62 -7.67
N ARG A 258 -3.47 10.59 -8.01
CA ARG A 258 -4.91 10.70 -8.26
C ARG A 258 -5.62 9.44 -7.77
N GLY A 259 -6.80 9.63 -7.20
CA GLY A 259 -7.73 8.56 -6.86
C GLY A 259 -9.15 8.90 -7.27
N LEU A 260 -9.87 7.92 -7.80
CA LEU A 260 -11.28 8.00 -8.16
C LEU A 260 -12.13 7.17 -7.19
N ASP A 261 -13.39 7.56 -7.00
CA ASP A 261 -14.41 6.67 -6.43
C ASP A 261 -15.02 5.72 -7.48
N SER A 262 -15.94 4.87 -7.05
CA SER A 262 -16.66 3.94 -7.94
C SER A 262 -17.54 4.62 -8.99
N ASP A 263 -17.95 5.88 -8.77
CA ASP A 263 -18.68 6.68 -9.76
C ASP A 263 -17.74 7.40 -10.73
N ALA A 264 -16.43 7.17 -10.60
CA ALA A 264 -15.34 7.85 -11.28
C ALA A 264 -15.28 9.37 -11.08
N ARG A 265 -15.80 9.84 -9.95
CA ARG A 265 -15.53 11.20 -9.49
C ARG A 265 -14.15 11.21 -8.84
N ALA A 266 -13.39 12.27 -9.08
CA ALA A 266 -12.09 12.41 -8.44
C ALA A 266 -12.30 12.62 -6.94
N LYS A 267 -11.77 11.70 -6.13
CA LYS A 267 -11.76 11.82 -4.66
C LYS A 267 -10.60 12.67 -4.19
N PHE A 268 -9.45 12.50 -4.83
CA PHE A 268 -8.32 13.39 -4.68
C PHE A 268 -7.53 13.44 -5.98
N GLU A 269 -6.92 14.59 -6.21
CA GLU A 269 -5.88 14.74 -7.20
C GLU A 269 -4.88 15.75 -6.64
N ALA A 270 -3.61 15.38 -6.59
CA ALA A 270 -2.61 16.20 -5.97
C ALA A 270 -1.28 16.16 -6.71
N ALA A 271 -0.61 17.30 -6.73
CA ALA A 271 0.77 17.41 -7.17
C ALA A 271 1.64 17.71 -5.94
N SER A 272 2.86 17.18 -5.90
CA SER A 272 3.83 17.52 -4.86
C SER A 272 5.19 17.81 -5.47
N VAL A 273 5.88 18.78 -4.88
CA VAL A 273 7.27 19.10 -5.15
C VAL A 273 8.03 18.96 -3.86
N SER A 274 9.11 18.19 -3.89
CA SER A 274 10.04 18.06 -2.77
C SER A 274 11.45 18.41 -3.23
N GLY A 275 12.17 19.16 -2.41
CA GLY A 275 13.53 19.57 -2.66
C GLY A 275 14.39 19.33 -1.43
N LEU A 276 15.62 18.89 -1.65
CA LEU A 276 16.66 18.78 -0.65
C LEU A 276 17.88 19.53 -1.13
N TYR A 277 18.41 20.38 -0.26
CA TYR A 277 19.60 21.17 -0.51
C TYR A 277 20.56 21.06 0.67
N ARG A 278 21.72 20.49 0.42
CA ARG A 278 22.82 20.42 1.37
C ARG A 278 23.73 21.61 1.16
N TRP A 279 23.58 22.62 2.02
CA TRP A 279 24.38 23.84 1.99
C TRP A 279 25.84 23.60 2.38
N THR A 280 26.08 22.69 3.34
CA THR A 280 27.43 22.27 3.75
C THR A 280 27.41 20.79 4.16
N GLU A 281 28.57 20.20 4.44
CA GLU A 281 28.62 18.85 5.03
C GLU A 281 27.86 18.69 6.35
N LYS A 282 27.57 19.80 7.03
CA LYS A 282 26.89 19.81 8.33
C LYS A 282 25.46 20.31 8.27
N TRP A 283 25.00 20.86 7.15
CA TRP A 283 23.71 21.54 7.07
C TRP A 283 22.94 21.13 5.82
N GLU A 284 21.68 20.75 6.04
CA GLU A 284 20.77 20.30 5.00
C GLU A 284 19.39 20.89 5.22
N PHE A 285 18.76 21.28 4.12
CA PHE A 285 17.43 21.85 4.06
C PHE A 285 16.57 20.93 3.22
N GLU A 286 15.39 20.58 3.72
CA GLU A 286 14.37 19.86 2.98
C GLU A 286 13.10 20.69 2.99
N ALA A 287 12.48 20.83 1.82
CA ALA A 287 11.19 21.46 1.67
C ALA A 287 10.29 20.55 0.85
N ARG A 288 9.04 20.42 1.26
CA ARG A 288 7.98 19.73 0.51
C ARG A 288 6.76 20.61 0.48
N GLN A 289 6.13 20.66 -0.68
CA GLN A 289 4.85 21.32 -0.87
C GLN A 289 3.94 20.41 -1.69
N SER A 290 2.71 20.24 -1.22
CA SER A 290 1.68 19.43 -1.86
C SER A 290 0.45 20.29 -2.10
N PHE A 291 -0.16 20.16 -3.27
CA PHE A 291 -1.30 20.95 -3.73
C PHE A 291 -2.44 20.02 -4.16
N SER A 292 -3.67 20.37 -3.81
CA SER A 292 -4.90 19.79 -4.36
C SER A 292 -5.13 20.41 -5.73
N LEU A 293 -5.22 19.58 -6.77
CA LEU A 293 -5.56 20.01 -8.13
C LEU A 293 -7.08 20.08 -8.34
N LEU A 294 -7.87 19.56 -7.40
CA LEU A 294 -9.34 19.63 -7.45
C LEU A 294 -9.87 20.94 -6.86
N GLU A 295 -9.27 21.39 -5.76
CA GLU A 295 -9.72 22.54 -4.97
C GLU A 295 -8.81 23.77 -5.15
N ASP A 296 -7.72 23.64 -5.92
CA ASP A 296 -6.71 24.68 -6.15
C ASP A 296 -6.13 25.27 -4.86
N GLN A 297 -5.84 24.39 -3.88
CA GLN A 297 -5.36 24.77 -2.55
C GLN A 297 -4.16 23.94 -2.08
N GLY A 298 -3.44 24.45 -1.08
CA GLY A 298 -2.25 23.79 -0.52
C GLY A 298 -2.60 22.79 0.58
N LEU A 299 -2.31 21.51 0.34
CA LEU A 299 -2.63 20.41 1.25
C LEU A 299 -1.61 20.24 2.38
N ASP A 300 -0.33 20.33 2.05
CA ASP A 300 0.76 20.05 2.98
C ASP A 300 2.00 20.86 2.61
N ASN A 301 2.53 21.58 3.59
CA ASN A 301 3.81 22.27 3.50
C ASN A 301 4.70 21.77 4.62
N LYS A 302 5.89 21.29 4.30
CA LYS A 302 6.85 20.81 5.28
C LYS A 302 8.22 21.39 5.01
N PHE A 303 8.83 21.93 6.06
CA PHE A 303 10.19 22.43 6.06
C PHE A 303 10.98 21.69 7.13
N VAL A 304 12.14 21.16 6.78
CA VAL A 304 13.06 20.53 7.72
C VAL A 304 14.44 21.15 7.55
N LEU A 305 15.01 21.60 8.66
CA LEU A 305 16.40 22.02 8.76
C LEU A 305 17.16 21.00 9.59
N ARG A 306 18.20 20.40 9.00
CA ARG A 306 19.02 19.40 9.66
C ARG A 306 20.45 19.89 9.85
N ARG A 307 20.99 19.59 11.02
CA ARG A 307 22.40 19.79 11.33
C ARG A 307 23.08 18.48 11.71
N TYR A 308 24.07 18.08 10.92
CA TYR A 308 24.91 16.92 11.19
C TYR A 308 26.07 17.29 12.12
N GLY A 309 26.04 16.72 13.33
CA GLY A 309 27.14 16.74 14.29
C GLY A 309 28.06 15.52 14.13
N HIS A 310 29.03 15.41 15.04
CA HIS A 310 29.89 14.23 15.09
C HIS A 310 29.06 12.98 15.45
N ASP A 311 28.33 13.04 16.56
CA ASP A 311 27.58 11.90 17.13
C ASP A 311 26.06 12.04 17.05
N ILE A 312 25.56 13.24 16.73
CA ILE A 312 24.12 13.56 16.73
C ILE A 312 23.69 14.23 15.44
N VAL A 313 22.44 14.01 15.07
CA VAL A 313 21.71 14.77 14.05
C VAL A 313 20.62 15.55 14.77
N PHE A 314 20.60 16.86 14.54
CA PHE A 314 19.58 17.76 15.06
C PHE A 314 18.64 18.15 13.92
N GLU A 315 17.33 18.02 14.12
CA GLU A 315 16.32 18.36 13.11
C GLU A 315 15.32 19.36 13.71
N LEU A 316 15.08 20.45 12.99
CA LEU A 316 13.96 21.35 13.21
C LEU A 316 12.96 21.13 12.09
N GLN A 317 11.71 20.84 12.44
CA GLN A 317 10.64 20.64 11.48
C GLN A 317 9.54 21.66 11.73
N SER A 318 9.06 22.27 10.67
CA SER A 318 7.80 23.02 10.64
C SER A 318 6.91 22.39 9.58
N SER A 319 5.66 22.12 9.88
CA SER A 319 4.69 21.69 8.86
C SER A 319 3.34 22.36 9.04
N VAL A 320 2.64 22.57 7.95
CA VAL A 320 1.26 23.02 7.91
C VAL A 320 0.52 22.03 7.03
N ARG A 321 -0.47 21.36 7.61
CA ARG A 321 -1.32 20.43 6.89
C ARG A 321 -2.75 20.92 6.96
N GLU A 322 -3.41 20.92 5.81
CA GLU A 322 -4.81 21.27 5.71
C GLU A 322 -5.68 20.33 6.56
N GLY A 323 -6.66 20.90 7.27
CA GLY A 323 -7.50 20.17 8.23
C GLY A 323 -6.86 19.86 9.60
N GLU A 324 -5.53 19.72 9.69
CA GLU A 324 -4.83 19.41 10.95
C GLU A 324 -4.15 20.64 11.59
N GLY A 325 -3.84 21.66 10.80
CA GLY A 325 -3.20 22.91 11.23
C GLY A 325 -1.67 22.87 11.19
N SER A 326 -1.04 23.70 12.04
CA SER A 326 0.40 23.92 12.04
C SER A 326 1.09 23.11 13.15
N SER A 327 2.21 22.48 12.84
CA SER A 327 3.04 21.75 13.79
C SER A 327 4.49 22.22 13.74
N PHE A 328 5.16 22.16 14.89
CA PHE A 328 6.58 22.42 15.02
C PHE A 328 7.22 21.31 15.85
N GLY A 329 8.32 20.76 15.35
CA GLY A 329 9.02 19.64 15.96
C GLY A 329 10.51 19.90 16.08
N ILE A 330 11.09 19.43 17.20
CA ILE A 330 12.54 19.39 17.40
C ILE A 330 12.91 17.93 17.65
N SER A 331 13.88 17.41 16.89
CA SER A 331 14.37 16.04 17.06
C SER A 331 15.89 16.02 17.24
N VAL A 332 16.36 15.15 18.13
CA VAL A 332 17.78 14.85 18.34
C VAL A 332 17.93 13.35 18.19
N LYS A 333 18.70 12.91 17.19
CA LYS A 333 18.93 11.49 16.90
C LYS A 333 20.42 11.18 17.00
N PRO A 334 20.83 10.04 17.59
CA PRO A 334 22.20 9.59 17.47
C PRO A 334 22.51 9.31 15.99
N ARG A 335 23.72 9.63 15.54
CA ARG A 335 24.15 9.43 14.15
C ARG A 335 24.30 7.96 13.79
N PHE A 336 24.61 7.11 14.78
CA PHE A 336 24.70 5.68 14.58
C PHE A 336 23.32 5.11 14.22
N GLY A 337 23.16 4.65 12.98
CA GLY A 337 21.89 4.16 12.44
C GLY A 337 21.00 5.23 11.79
N TYR A 338 21.43 6.51 11.77
CA TYR A 338 20.71 7.54 11.03
C TYR A 338 20.81 7.29 9.53
N ARG A 339 19.67 7.21 8.86
CA ARG A 339 19.58 7.15 7.40
C ARG A 339 19.16 8.52 6.89
N PRO A 340 19.99 9.18 6.07
CA PRO A 340 19.62 10.48 5.50
C PRO A 340 18.36 10.33 4.65
N PRO A 341 17.54 11.40 4.57
CA PRO A 341 16.39 11.42 3.69
C PRO A 341 16.85 11.25 2.25
N ARG A 342 16.06 10.52 1.48
CA ARG A 342 16.35 10.25 0.08
C ARG A 342 15.46 11.08 -0.83
N VAL A 343 15.36 12.39 -0.61
CA VAL A 343 14.64 13.26 -1.55
C VAL A 343 15.43 13.26 -2.87
N GLY A 344 14.80 12.79 -3.94
CA GLY A 344 15.46 12.53 -5.23
C GLY A 344 15.56 11.02 -5.56
N TYR A 345 15.35 10.14 -4.58
CA TYR A 345 15.01 8.74 -4.80
C TYR A 345 13.58 8.48 -4.32
N VAL A 346 12.81 7.74 -5.10
CA VAL A 346 11.41 7.50 -4.78
C VAL A 346 11.34 6.65 -3.49
N PRO A 347 10.45 6.97 -2.54
CA PRO A 347 10.46 6.36 -1.21
C PRO A 347 10.42 4.84 -1.25
N TRP A 348 11.42 4.23 -0.62
CA TRP A 348 11.34 2.90 0.01
C TRP A 348 12.14 2.89 1.30
#